data_AF-A0A6G2PYM3-F1
#
_entry.id   AF-A0A6G2PYM3-F1
#
_cell.length_a   1.000
_cell.length_b   1.000
_cell.length_c   1.000
_cell.angle_alpha   90.00
_cell.angle_beta   90.00
_cell.angle_gamma   90.00
#
_symmetry.space_group_name_H-M   'P 1'
#
loop_
_entity.id
_entity.type
_entity.pdbx_description
1 polymer ?
#
loop_
_entity_poly.entity_id
_entity_poly.type
_entity_poly.pdbx_seq_one_letter_code
_entity_poly.pdbx_strand_id
1 'polypeptide(L)'
;EDPRPALPAAAAGRLAALLAERSGGTGGGRRGSSPDLMELLPQWLAAANGHGYAAPAQALPALLDAARGRTDLRPAALAFAGPRALWLARFNPDWRFALRSAPGGDAALPDPGDAQAIRRLWEEGLFAERVALLGALRARSPEFARELLAGTWPTERAEDRLMFLDSLRAGLSAADEPFLEKALGDRSRNVRATAAELLSALPGSALAARMAVRATACVALDRSGDGPVIVVEAPHECDSGMERDGVVATPPAGRGERSWWLGQLVEAAPLGTWPGRLGGRDPREIVALPVTDGWQGELHAAWCRAAVRQRDARWSR
;
A
#
# COMPACT_ATOMS: atom_id res chain seq x y z
N GLU A 1 -23.08 -24.18 -23.39
CA GLU A 1 -23.04 -23.16 -24.45
C GLU A 1 -23.23 -21.79 -23.82
N ASP A 2 -22.81 -20.71 -24.49
CA ASP A 2 -22.99 -19.33 -23.99
C ASP A 2 -24.21 -18.71 -24.71
N PRO A 3 -25.29 -18.36 -23.99
CA PRO A 3 -26.53 -17.87 -24.60
C PRO A 3 -26.45 -16.41 -25.05
N ARG A 4 -25.34 -15.71 -24.76
CA ARG A 4 -25.16 -14.29 -25.07
C ARG A 4 -24.95 -14.05 -26.57
N PRO A 5 -25.39 -12.90 -27.10
CA PRO A 5 -25.21 -12.54 -28.52
C PRO A 5 -23.74 -12.47 -28.90
N ALA A 6 -23.42 -12.90 -30.12
CA ALA A 6 -22.07 -12.81 -30.67
C ALA A 6 -21.62 -11.34 -30.79
N LEU A 7 -20.34 -11.10 -30.51
CA LEU A 7 -19.72 -9.80 -30.65
C LEU A 7 -19.71 -9.35 -32.14
N PRO A 8 -20.11 -8.11 -32.48
CA PRO A 8 -20.02 -7.59 -33.84
C PRO A 8 -18.59 -7.63 -34.39
N ALA A 9 -18.43 -7.91 -35.68
CA ALA A 9 -17.11 -8.10 -36.32
C ALA A 9 -16.14 -6.93 -36.08
N ALA A 10 -16.63 -5.69 -36.16
CA ALA A 10 -15.81 -4.50 -35.90
C ALA A 10 -15.33 -4.43 -34.44
N ALA A 11 -16.16 -4.84 -33.47
CA ALA A 11 -15.78 -4.88 -32.07
C ALA A 11 -14.79 -6.03 -31.80
N ALA A 12 -14.95 -7.18 -32.45
CA ALA A 12 -14.01 -8.29 -32.38
C ALA A 12 -12.62 -7.91 -32.92
N GLY A 13 -12.56 -7.16 -34.04
CA GLY A 13 -11.30 -6.65 -34.58
C GLY A 13 -10.59 -5.68 -33.62
N ARG A 14 -11.35 -4.80 -32.94
CA ARG A 14 -10.79 -3.90 -31.92
C ARG A 14 -10.25 -4.66 -30.70
N LEU A 15 -10.99 -5.65 -30.21
CA LEU A 15 -10.52 -6.52 -29.12
C LEU A 15 -9.20 -7.22 -29.48
N ALA A 16 -9.11 -7.76 -30.70
CA ALA A 16 -7.89 -8.42 -31.16
C ALA A 16 -6.69 -7.46 -31.17
N ALA A 17 -6.88 -6.22 -31.64
CA ALA A 17 -5.83 -5.20 -31.62
C ALA A 17 -5.38 -4.85 -30.18
N LEU A 18 -6.34 -4.67 -29.26
CA LEU A 18 -6.05 -4.41 -27.85
C LEU A 18 -5.26 -5.57 -27.21
N LEU A 19 -5.59 -6.82 -27.53
CA LEU A 19 -4.92 -7.98 -26.94
C LEU A 19 -3.56 -8.32 -27.59
N ALA A 20 -3.35 -7.95 -28.86
CA ALA A 20 -2.15 -8.28 -29.63
C ALA A 20 -0.90 -7.50 -29.20
N GLU A 21 -1.04 -6.28 -28.67
CA GLU A 21 0.10 -5.48 -28.20
C GLU A 21 0.90 -6.15 -27.07
N ARG A 22 0.34 -7.16 -26.41
CA ARG A 22 1.05 -7.95 -25.41
C ARG A 22 1.99 -9.01 -26.00
N SER A 23 1.70 -9.54 -27.19
CA SER A 23 2.53 -10.58 -27.80
C SER A 23 3.86 -10.04 -28.34
N GLY A 24 4.02 -8.71 -28.41
CA GLY A 24 5.25 -8.01 -28.83
C GLY A 24 6.18 -7.68 -27.68
N GLY A 25 6.67 -8.68 -26.95
CA GLY A 25 7.72 -8.49 -25.94
C GLY A 25 9.11 -8.72 -26.51
N THR A 26 9.74 -7.68 -27.07
CA THR A 26 11.19 -7.36 -27.16
C THR A 26 11.52 -6.66 -28.48
N GLY A 27 11.64 -5.33 -28.46
CA GLY A 27 12.12 -4.57 -29.61
C GLY A 27 12.20 -3.09 -29.31
N GLY A 28 13.41 -2.61 -28.97
CA GLY A 28 13.68 -1.18 -28.87
C GLY A 28 13.44 -0.51 -30.22
N GLY A 29 12.52 0.45 -30.27
CA GLY A 29 12.28 1.22 -31.49
C GLY A 29 11.15 2.23 -31.34
N ARG A 30 11.52 3.49 -31.10
CA ARG A 30 10.70 4.72 -31.23
C ARG A 30 9.34 4.72 -30.50
N ARG A 31 9.35 5.23 -29.25
CA ARG A 31 8.15 5.71 -28.56
C ARG A 31 7.59 6.94 -29.31
N GLY A 32 6.64 6.71 -30.20
CA GLY A 32 5.67 7.73 -30.60
C GLY A 32 4.68 7.97 -29.46
N SER A 33 4.13 9.18 -29.39
CA SER A 33 3.16 9.64 -28.40
C SER A 33 1.76 9.01 -28.55
N SER A 34 1.69 7.71 -28.84
CA SER A 34 0.43 6.98 -28.88
C SER A 34 0.07 6.55 -27.45
N PRO A 35 -1.18 6.79 -26.98
CA PRO A 35 -1.64 6.26 -25.71
C PRO A 35 -1.48 4.74 -25.69
N ASP A 36 -1.06 4.18 -24.56
CA ASP A 36 -0.97 2.73 -24.38
C ASP A 36 -2.37 2.14 -24.59
N LEU A 37 -2.58 1.47 -25.72
CA LEU A 37 -3.90 0.97 -26.10
C LEU A 37 -4.40 -0.04 -25.06
N MET A 38 -3.51 -0.68 -24.29
CA MET A 38 -3.88 -1.53 -23.17
C MET A 38 -4.58 -0.78 -22.01
N GLU A 39 -4.37 0.53 -21.86
CA GLU A 39 -5.11 1.33 -20.88
C GLU A 39 -6.60 1.47 -21.24
N LEU A 40 -6.98 1.20 -22.50
CA LEU A 40 -8.36 1.24 -23.00
C LEU A 40 -9.12 -0.08 -22.82
N LEU A 41 -8.41 -1.18 -22.51
CA LEU A 41 -9.00 -2.50 -22.34
C LEU A 41 -10.06 -2.56 -21.21
N PRO A 42 -9.88 -1.93 -20.02
CA PRO A 42 -10.92 -1.90 -18.99
C PRO A 42 -12.23 -1.28 -19.50
N GLN A 43 -12.17 -0.12 -20.17
CA GLN A 43 -13.35 0.60 -20.67
C GLN A 43 -14.01 -0.18 -21.81
N TRP A 44 -13.22 -0.81 -22.67
CA TRP A 44 -13.74 -1.68 -23.72
C TRP A 44 -14.50 -2.87 -23.15
N LEU A 45 -13.93 -3.57 -22.16
CA LEU A 45 -14.57 -4.72 -21.50
C LEU A 45 -15.85 -4.30 -20.77
N ALA A 46 -15.86 -3.14 -20.10
CA ALA A 46 -17.05 -2.60 -19.47
C ALA A 46 -18.17 -2.36 -20.50
N ALA A 47 -17.85 -1.76 -21.66
CA ALA A 47 -18.81 -1.54 -22.73
C ALA A 47 -19.35 -2.86 -23.32
N ALA A 48 -18.47 -3.85 -23.56
CA ALA A 48 -18.87 -5.14 -24.11
C ALA A 48 -19.79 -5.92 -23.14
N ASN A 49 -19.47 -5.91 -21.85
CA ASN A 49 -20.31 -6.50 -20.80
C ASN A 49 -21.65 -5.77 -20.63
N GLY A 50 -21.66 -4.44 -20.71
CA GLY A 50 -22.89 -3.63 -20.63
C GLY A 50 -23.90 -3.93 -21.75
N HIS A 51 -23.40 -4.33 -22.93
CA HIS A 51 -24.24 -4.79 -24.04
C HIS A 51 -24.52 -6.30 -24.02
N GLY A 52 -23.97 -7.03 -23.05
CA GLY A 52 -24.21 -8.46 -22.86
C GLY A 52 -23.59 -9.37 -23.91
N TYR A 53 -22.53 -8.96 -24.60
CA TYR A 53 -21.92 -9.78 -25.67
C TYR A 53 -21.14 -10.99 -25.15
N ALA A 54 -21.08 -12.05 -25.97
CA ALA A 54 -20.21 -13.20 -25.79
C ALA A 54 -18.83 -12.97 -26.41
N ALA A 55 -17.78 -13.38 -25.71
CA ALA A 55 -16.42 -13.36 -26.24
C ALA A 55 -16.26 -14.33 -27.44
N PRO A 56 -15.61 -13.90 -28.55
CA PRO A 56 -15.20 -14.79 -29.62
C PRO A 56 -14.27 -15.89 -29.09
N ALA A 57 -14.49 -17.14 -29.51
CA ALA A 57 -13.74 -18.29 -28.98
C ALA A 57 -12.22 -18.15 -29.17
N GLN A 58 -11.80 -17.55 -30.29
CA GLN A 58 -10.39 -17.35 -30.64
C GLN A 58 -9.70 -16.29 -29.76
N ALA A 59 -10.47 -15.39 -29.13
CA ALA A 59 -9.94 -14.34 -28.28
C ALA A 59 -9.73 -14.81 -26.82
N LEU A 60 -10.28 -15.96 -26.43
CA LEU A 60 -10.27 -16.44 -25.04
C LEU A 60 -8.87 -16.66 -24.47
N PRO A 61 -7.90 -17.28 -25.17
CA PRO A 61 -6.56 -17.47 -24.62
C PRO A 61 -5.88 -16.13 -24.29
N ALA A 62 -5.87 -15.20 -25.25
CA ALA A 62 -5.25 -13.89 -25.08
C ALA A 62 -5.95 -13.04 -24.00
N LEU A 63 -7.28 -13.15 -23.89
CA LEU A 63 -8.06 -12.50 -22.83
C LEU A 63 -7.77 -13.08 -21.44
N LEU A 64 -7.69 -14.42 -21.32
CA LEU A 64 -7.34 -15.10 -20.07
C LEU A 64 -5.90 -14.78 -19.65
N ASP A 65 -4.99 -14.73 -20.60
CA ASP A 65 -3.65 -14.23 -20.34
C ASP A 65 -3.71 -12.79 -19.85
N ALA A 66 -4.40 -11.88 -20.55
CA ALA A 66 -4.49 -10.46 -20.17
C ALA A 66 -4.98 -10.31 -18.72
N ALA A 67 -6.01 -11.06 -18.37
CA ALA A 67 -6.53 -11.17 -17.02
C ALA A 67 -5.51 -11.74 -16.03
N ARG A 68 -4.72 -12.77 -16.40
CA ARG A 68 -3.62 -13.28 -15.57
C ARG A 68 -2.59 -12.21 -15.23
N GLY A 69 -2.21 -11.36 -16.19
CA GLY A 69 -1.19 -10.31 -16.00
C GLY A 69 -1.69 -9.03 -15.31
N ARG A 70 -3.01 -8.79 -15.29
CA ARG A 70 -3.62 -7.56 -14.76
C ARG A 70 -4.84 -7.89 -13.90
N THR A 71 -4.64 -7.90 -12.58
CA THR A 71 -5.68 -8.31 -11.63
C THR A 71 -6.91 -7.39 -11.66
N ASP A 72 -6.72 -6.10 -11.90
CA ASP A 72 -7.77 -5.10 -12.09
C ASP A 72 -8.75 -5.45 -13.22
N LEU A 73 -8.26 -6.12 -14.27
CA LEU A 73 -9.07 -6.51 -15.43
C LEU A 73 -9.87 -7.79 -15.20
N ARG A 74 -9.50 -8.64 -14.24
CA ARG A 74 -10.02 -10.01 -14.11
C ARG A 74 -11.54 -10.08 -14.00
N PRO A 75 -12.23 -9.28 -13.17
CA PRO A 75 -13.69 -9.38 -13.04
C PRO A 75 -14.40 -9.12 -14.38
N ALA A 76 -14.03 -8.02 -15.06
CA ALA A 76 -14.62 -7.63 -16.33
C ALA A 76 -14.24 -8.61 -17.46
N ALA A 77 -12.98 -9.08 -17.48
CA ALA A 77 -12.51 -10.05 -18.46
C ALA A 77 -13.22 -11.40 -18.31
N LEU A 78 -13.39 -11.91 -17.09
CA LEU A 78 -14.05 -13.19 -16.84
C LEU A 78 -15.56 -13.12 -17.10
N ALA A 79 -16.20 -12.02 -16.72
CA ALA A 79 -17.60 -11.76 -17.08
C ALA A 79 -17.79 -11.81 -18.60
N PHE A 80 -16.88 -11.17 -19.36
CA PHE A 80 -16.94 -11.17 -20.81
C PHE A 80 -16.61 -12.55 -21.42
N ALA A 81 -15.59 -13.23 -20.91
CA ALA A 81 -15.08 -14.50 -21.41
C ALA A 81 -16.08 -15.67 -21.28
N GLY A 82 -16.92 -15.63 -20.23
CA GLY A 82 -18.07 -16.52 -20.08
C GLY A 82 -17.73 -18.02 -19.85
N PRO A 83 -18.73 -18.91 -19.99
CA PRO A 83 -18.60 -20.32 -19.64
C PRO A 83 -17.52 -21.08 -20.44
N ARG A 84 -17.25 -20.65 -21.68
CA ARG A 84 -16.24 -21.28 -22.54
C ARG A 84 -14.83 -21.04 -22.02
N ALA A 85 -14.58 -19.89 -21.38
CA ALA A 85 -13.31 -19.59 -20.74
C ALA A 85 -13.09 -20.45 -19.48
N LEU A 86 -14.15 -20.70 -18.71
CA LEU A 86 -14.10 -21.61 -17.57
C LEU A 86 -13.82 -23.05 -18.02
N TRP A 87 -14.47 -23.51 -19.09
CA TRP A 87 -14.16 -24.82 -19.67
C TRP A 87 -12.69 -24.90 -20.09
N LEU A 88 -12.20 -23.87 -20.79
CA LEU A 88 -10.81 -23.81 -21.27
C LEU A 88 -9.80 -23.80 -20.10
N ALA A 89 -10.09 -23.06 -19.02
CA ALA A 89 -9.25 -22.96 -17.83
C ALA A 89 -9.05 -24.29 -17.09
N ARG A 90 -9.92 -25.30 -17.31
CA ARG A 90 -9.74 -26.64 -16.72
C ARG A 90 -8.56 -27.40 -17.31
N PHE A 91 -8.10 -27.01 -18.50
CA PHE A 91 -7.03 -27.70 -19.23
C PHE A 91 -5.70 -26.96 -19.20
N ASN A 92 -5.64 -25.77 -18.59
CA ASN A 92 -4.42 -24.97 -18.49
C ASN A 92 -4.21 -24.47 -17.05
N PRO A 93 -3.15 -24.93 -16.35
CA PRO A 93 -2.82 -24.47 -14.99
C PRO A 93 -2.73 -22.95 -14.85
N ASP A 94 -2.21 -22.25 -15.86
CA ASP A 94 -2.03 -20.79 -15.84
C ASP A 94 -3.35 -20.01 -15.74
N TRP A 95 -4.48 -20.65 -16.08
CA TRP A 95 -5.81 -20.04 -16.10
C TRP A 95 -6.71 -20.50 -14.95
N ARG A 96 -6.21 -21.28 -13.98
CA ARG A 96 -6.99 -21.78 -12.83
C ARG A 96 -7.67 -20.67 -12.03
N PHE A 97 -7.12 -19.46 -12.05
CA PHE A 97 -7.73 -18.28 -11.44
C PHE A 97 -9.16 -17.99 -11.94
N ALA A 98 -9.46 -18.33 -13.21
CA ALA A 98 -10.78 -18.17 -13.79
C ALA A 98 -11.82 -19.08 -13.13
N LEU A 99 -11.41 -20.29 -12.75
CA LEU A 99 -12.26 -21.27 -12.06
C LEU A 99 -12.59 -20.84 -10.62
N ARG A 100 -11.63 -20.21 -9.94
CA ARG A 100 -11.81 -19.70 -8.56
C ARG A 100 -12.68 -18.45 -8.50
N SER A 101 -12.73 -17.68 -9.59
CA SER A 101 -13.54 -16.47 -9.71
C SER A 101 -14.99 -16.74 -10.17
N ALA A 102 -15.33 -17.98 -10.54
CA ALA A 102 -16.68 -18.33 -10.97
C ALA A 102 -17.66 -18.38 -9.78
N PRO A 103 -18.96 -18.11 -9.97
CA PRO A 103 -19.98 -18.31 -8.94
C PRO A 103 -19.95 -19.77 -8.44
N GLY A 104 -19.76 -19.97 -7.13
CA GLY A 104 -19.57 -21.30 -6.53
C GLY A 104 -18.14 -21.84 -6.59
N GLY A 105 -17.18 -21.05 -7.11
CA GLY A 105 -15.76 -21.29 -6.93
C GLY A 105 -15.42 -21.13 -5.45
N ASP A 106 -14.93 -22.20 -4.85
CA ASP A 106 -14.57 -22.22 -3.43
C ASP A 106 -13.30 -21.38 -3.25
N ALA A 107 -13.46 -20.09 -2.95
CA ALA A 107 -12.38 -19.23 -2.48
C ALA A 107 -12.11 -19.48 -0.99
N ALA A 108 -12.18 -20.74 -0.57
CA ALA A 108 -11.81 -21.14 0.77
C ALA A 108 -10.31 -20.89 0.95
N LEU A 109 -9.96 -20.11 1.98
CA LEU A 109 -8.58 -20.01 2.41
C LEU A 109 -8.10 -21.41 2.82
N PRO A 110 -6.85 -21.78 2.48
CA PRO A 110 -6.29 -23.06 2.90
C PRO A 110 -6.30 -23.18 4.42
N ASP A 111 -6.32 -24.42 4.92
CA ASP A 111 -6.09 -24.69 6.34
C ASP A 111 -4.78 -23.98 6.76
N PRO A 112 -4.79 -23.18 7.84
CA PRO A 112 -3.59 -22.54 8.37
C PRO A 112 -2.42 -23.51 8.66
N GLY A 113 -2.70 -24.80 8.89
CA GLY A 113 -1.70 -25.85 9.07
C GLY A 113 -1.15 -26.45 7.76
N ASP A 114 -1.79 -26.21 6.62
CA ASP A 114 -1.35 -26.73 5.31
C ASP A 114 -0.41 -25.73 4.61
N ALA A 115 0.86 -25.78 5.00
CA ALA A 115 1.90 -24.93 4.42
C ALA A 115 2.04 -25.08 2.89
N GLN A 116 1.73 -26.25 2.31
CA GLN A 116 1.79 -26.45 0.86
C GLN A 116 0.62 -25.78 0.15
N ALA A 117 -0.60 -25.90 0.68
CA ALA A 117 -1.75 -25.18 0.13
C ALA A 117 -1.61 -23.66 0.28
N ILE A 118 -1.04 -23.18 1.39
CA ILE A 118 -0.72 -21.76 1.59
C ILE A 118 0.26 -21.27 0.52
N ARG A 119 1.37 -21.98 0.28
CA ARG A 119 2.35 -21.58 -0.75
C ARG A 119 1.74 -21.61 -2.16
N ARG A 120 0.97 -22.64 -2.49
CA ARG A 120 0.26 -22.71 -3.79
C ARG A 120 -0.70 -21.54 -3.97
N LEU A 121 -1.50 -21.20 -2.94
CA LEU A 121 -2.39 -20.04 -3.02
C LEU A 121 -1.59 -18.73 -3.11
N TRP A 122 -0.43 -18.63 -2.47
CA TRP A 122 0.40 -17.44 -2.57
C TRP A 122 0.99 -17.24 -3.97
N GLU A 123 1.47 -18.32 -4.59
CA GLU A 123 2.14 -18.29 -5.90
C GLU A 123 1.15 -18.18 -7.05
N GLU A 124 0.04 -18.91 -6.99
CA GLU A 124 -0.93 -19.03 -8.09
C GLU A 124 -2.21 -18.20 -7.86
N GLY A 125 -2.38 -17.67 -6.64
CA GLY A 125 -3.59 -17.00 -6.20
C GLY A 125 -3.86 -15.68 -6.89
N LEU A 126 -5.13 -15.30 -6.88
CA LEU A 126 -5.55 -13.95 -7.18
C LEU A 126 -4.96 -12.99 -6.15
N PHE A 127 -4.73 -11.74 -6.55
CA PHE A 127 -4.26 -10.72 -5.62
C PHE A 127 -5.17 -10.59 -4.38
N ALA A 128 -6.50 -10.59 -4.57
CA ALA A 128 -7.45 -10.55 -3.46
C ALA A 128 -7.35 -11.79 -2.55
N GLU A 129 -7.14 -12.98 -3.12
CA GLU A 129 -6.89 -14.21 -2.36
C GLU A 129 -5.58 -14.12 -1.56
N ARG A 130 -4.53 -13.54 -2.16
CA ARG A 130 -3.23 -13.32 -1.51
C ARG A 130 -3.31 -12.32 -0.36
N VAL A 131 -4.06 -11.22 -0.52
CA VAL A 131 -4.32 -10.25 0.56
C VAL A 131 -5.15 -10.89 1.68
N ALA A 132 -6.21 -11.63 1.35
CA ALA A 132 -7.02 -12.35 2.34
C ALA A 132 -6.19 -13.41 3.09
N LEU A 133 -5.35 -14.16 2.36
CA LEU A 133 -4.42 -15.12 2.93
C LEU A 133 -3.43 -14.45 3.88
N LEU A 134 -2.77 -13.36 3.47
CA LEU A 134 -1.88 -12.60 4.34
C LEU A 134 -2.60 -12.11 5.59
N GLY A 135 -3.79 -11.53 5.46
CA GLY A 135 -4.59 -11.10 6.61
C GLY A 135 -4.89 -12.23 7.59
N ALA A 136 -5.26 -13.42 7.09
CA ALA A 136 -5.50 -14.60 7.91
C ALA A 136 -4.21 -15.13 8.58
N LEU A 137 -3.09 -15.15 7.85
CA LEU A 137 -1.78 -15.55 8.40
C LEU A 137 -1.29 -14.56 9.44
N ARG A 138 -1.51 -13.26 9.28
CA ARG A 138 -1.14 -12.23 10.27
C ARG A 138 -1.80 -12.44 11.62
N ALA A 139 -3.03 -12.96 11.65
CA ALA A 139 -3.74 -13.25 12.89
C ALA A 139 -3.24 -14.51 13.63
N ARG A 140 -2.59 -15.45 12.92
CA ARG A 140 -2.24 -16.78 13.45
C ARG A 140 -0.73 -17.04 13.54
N SER A 141 0.00 -16.64 12.52
CA SER A 141 1.43 -16.87 12.33
C SER A 141 2.06 -15.67 11.61
N PRO A 142 2.19 -14.52 12.31
CA PRO A 142 2.71 -13.29 11.73
C PRO A 142 4.14 -13.43 11.16
N GLU A 143 4.94 -14.34 11.72
CA GLU A 143 6.27 -14.72 11.23
C GLU A 143 6.19 -15.30 9.82
N PHE A 144 5.33 -16.31 9.63
CA PHE A 144 5.18 -16.97 8.35
C PHE A 144 4.60 -16.04 7.29
N ALA A 145 3.66 -15.16 7.67
CA ALA A 145 3.15 -14.11 6.78
C ALA A 145 4.28 -13.18 6.29
N ARG A 146 5.17 -12.74 7.19
CA ARG A 146 6.33 -11.91 6.83
C ARG A 146 7.29 -12.63 5.90
N GLU A 147 7.61 -13.90 6.19
CA GLU A 147 8.51 -14.71 5.36
C GLU A 147 7.98 -14.89 3.94
N LEU A 148 6.69 -15.19 3.83
CA LEU A 148 5.99 -15.36 2.56
C LEU A 148 6.01 -14.06 1.73
N LEU A 149 5.71 -12.93 2.37
CA LEU A 149 5.75 -11.61 1.74
C LEU A 149 7.19 -11.22 1.33
N ALA A 150 8.17 -11.41 2.21
CA ALA A 150 9.56 -11.10 1.93
C ALA A 150 10.12 -11.92 0.77
N GLY A 151 9.66 -13.17 0.60
CA GLY A 151 10.10 -14.07 -0.47
C GLY A 151 9.76 -13.58 -1.87
N THR A 152 8.62 -12.91 -2.08
CA THR A 152 8.21 -12.41 -3.40
C THR A 152 8.32 -10.90 -3.56
N TRP A 153 8.63 -10.16 -2.49
CA TRP A 153 8.73 -8.70 -2.48
C TRP A 153 9.49 -8.07 -3.69
N PRO A 154 10.66 -8.60 -4.12
CA PRO A 154 11.40 -8.02 -5.23
C PRO A 154 10.67 -8.09 -6.59
N THR A 155 9.78 -9.07 -6.77
CA THR A 155 9.06 -9.31 -8.03
C THR A 155 7.67 -8.68 -8.06
N GLU A 156 7.12 -8.30 -6.91
CA GLU A 156 5.82 -7.63 -6.82
C GLU A 156 5.83 -6.23 -7.46
N ARG A 157 4.69 -5.85 -8.04
CA ARG A 157 4.47 -4.48 -8.55
C ARG A 157 4.28 -3.52 -7.38
N ALA A 158 4.54 -2.23 -7.62
CA ALA A 158 4.48 -1.21 -6.56
C ALA A 158 3.11 -1.10 -5.87
N GLU A 159 2.02 -1.23 -6.63
CA GLU A 159 0.64 -1.22 -6.11
C GLU A 159 0.36 -2.44 -5.22
N ASP A 160 0.79 -3.62 -5.66
CA ASP A 160 0.60 -4.87 -4.90
C ASP A 160 1.41 -4.82 -3.60
N ARG A 161 2.66 -4.35 -3.68
CA ARG A 161 3.51 -4.12 -2.50
C ARG A 161 2.86 -3.19 -1.48
N LEU A 162 2.26 -2.09 -1.92
CA LEU A 162 1.58 -1.14 -1.05
C LEU A 162 0.46 -1.82 -0.25
N MET A 163 -0.36 -2.63 -0.91
CA MET A 163 -1.48 -3.32 -0.29
C MET A 163 -1.05 -4.49 0.61
N PHE A 164 0.00 -5.22 0.25
CA PHE A 164 0.57 -6.25 1.11
C PHE A 164 1.23 -5.65 2.36
N LEU A 165 1.90 -4.50 2.21
CA LEU A 165 2.47 -3.74 3.32
C LEU A 165 1.37 -3.25 4.27
N ASP A 166 0.24 -2.76 3.73
CA ASP A 166 -0.93 -2.35 4.53
C ASP A 166 -1.49 -3.49 5.39
N SER A 167 -1.42 -4.74 4.90
CA SER A 167 -1.86 -5.93 5.64
C SER A 167 -1.05 -6.17 6.93
N LEU A 168 0.17 -5.62 7.04
CA LEU A 168 0.99 -5.74 8.27
C LEU A 168 0.47 -4.91 9.44
N ARG A 169 -0.44 -3.95 9.22
CA ARG A 169 -1.11 -3.20 10.30
C ARG A 169 -1.77 -4.12 11.32
N ALA A 170 -2.35 -5.22 10.84
CA ALA A 170 -2.89 -6.26 11.70
C ALA A 170 -1.74 -7.01 12.39
N GLY A 171 -1.73 -6.96 13.73
CA GLY A 171 -0.69 -7.61 14.53
C GLY A 171 0.71 -6.99 14.39
N LEU A 172 0.81 -5.73 13.96
CA LEU A 172 2.08 -5.02 13.83
C LEU A 172 2.91 -5.12 15.13
N SER A 173 4.18 -5.49 14.99
CA SER A 173 5.08 -5.84 16.08
C SER A 173 6.53 -5.45 15.76
N ALA A 174 7.40 -5.43 16.78
CA ALA A 174 8.83 -5.18 16.59
C ALA A 174 9.49 -6.19 15.63
N ALA A 175 8.97 -7.41 15.52
CA ALA A 175 9.47 -8.41 14.59
C ALA A 175 9.24 -8.06 13.10
N ASP A 176 8.35 -7.09 12.81
CA ASP A 176 8.13 -6.57 11.46
C ASP A 176 9.18 -5.53 11.04
N GLU A 177 9.91 -4.94 11.99
CA GLU A 177 10.86 -3.85 11.75
C GLU A 177 11.93 -4.16 10.69
N PRO A 178 12.63 -5.31 10.71
CA PRO A 178 13.67 -5.58 9.72
C PRO A 178 13.15 -5.64 8.28
N PHE A 179 11.89 -6.04 8.08
CA PHE A 179 11.25 -6.01 6.77
C PHE A 179 10.84 -4.59 6.38
N LEU A 180 10.26 -3.83 7.30
CA LEU A 180 9.83 -2.45 7.06
C LEU A 180 11.01 -1.49 6.77
N GLU A 181 12.15 -1.65 7.46
CA GLU A 181 13.38 -0.88 7.18
C GLU A 181 13.92 -1.15 5.77
N LYS A 182 13.76 -2.38 5.25
CA LYS A 182 14.05 -2.67 3.83
C LYS A 182 13.04 -1.97 2.91
N ALA A 183 11.76 -1.95 3.27
CA ALA A 183 10.71 -1.29 2.50
C ALA A 183 10.85 0.25 2.46
N LEU A 184 11.55 0.87 3.42
CA LEU A 184 11.95 2.29 3.32
C LEU A 184 12.87 2.57 2.12
N GLY A 185 13.59 1.56 1.62
CA GLY A 185 14.40 1.66 0.41
C GLY A 185 13.64 1.43 -0.90
N ASP A 186 12.31 1.26 -0.86
CA ASP A 186 11.53 0.96 -2.06
C ASP A 186 11.56 2.12 -3.08
N ARG A 187 11.57 1.80 -4.37
CA ARG A 187 11.48 2.80 -5.45
C ARG A 187 10.18 3.62 -5.43
N SER A 188 9.08 3.04 -4.96
CA SER A 188 7.77 3.70 -4.90
C SER A 188 7.66 4.59 -3.66
N ARG A 189 7.35 5.88 -3.89
CA ARG A 189 7.13 6.85 -2.80
C ARG A 189 6.03 6.39 -1.83
N ASN A 190 4.93 5.83 -2.36
CA ASN A 190 3.81 5.40 -1.52
C ASN A 190 4.19 4.20 -0.65
N VAL A 191 4.99 3.26 -1.18
CA VAL A 191 5.48 2.11 -0.40
C VAL A 191 6.41 2.59 0.72
N ARG A 192 7.34 3.52 0.43
CA ARG A 192 8.20 4.12 1.46
C ARG A 192 7.40 4.83 2.55
N ALA A 193 6.41 5.64 2.14
CA ALA A 193 5.56 6.38 3.07
C ALA A 193 4.79 5.44 4.02
N THR A 194 4.17 4.37 3.48
CA THR A 194 3.48 3.38 4.31
C THR A 194 4.46 2.62 5.23
N ALA A 195 5.67 2.30 4.77
CA ALA A 195 6.69 1.66 5.61
C ALA A 195 7.10 2.58 6.77
N ALA A 196 7.35 3.86 6.50
CA ALA A 196 7.65 4.86 7.52
C ALA A 196 6.52 5.05 8.51
N GLU A 197 5.27 5.06 8.04
CA GLU A 197 4.08 5.15 8.89
C GLU A 197 3.97 3.95 9.85
N LEU A 198 4.15 2.73 9.35
CA LEU A 198 4.15 1.51 10.17
C LEU A 198 5.29 1.52 11.19
N LEU A 199 6.50 1.91 10.78
CA LEU A 199 7.63 2.02 11.71
C LEU A 199 7.38 3.09 12.78
N SER A 200 6.75 4.22 12.44
CA SER A 200 6.37 5.26 13.39
C SER A 200 5.27 4.83 14.36
N ALA A 201 4.51 3.78 14.03
CA ALA A 201 3.55 3.14 14.94
C ALA A 201 4.22 2.19 15.93
N LEU A 202 5.53 1.92 15.77
CA LEU A 202 6.36 1.13 16.67
C LEU A 202 7.32 2.07 17.42
N PRO A 203 6.99 2.52 18.65
CA PRO A 203 7.81 3.48 19.39
C PRO A 203 9.25 3.02 19.64
N GLY A 204 9.50 1.71 19.63
CA GLY A 204 10.83 1.13 19.79
C GLY A 204 11.64 0.98 18.49
N SER A 205 11.09 1.35 17.33
CA SER A 205 11.78 1.19 16.05
C SER A 205 12.93 2.18 15.87
N ALA A 206 13.92 1.79 15.08
CA ALA A 206 15.05 2.63 14.70
C ALA A 206 14.60 3.92 14.00
N LEU A 207 13.57 3.85 13.14
CA LEU A 207 13.00 5.05 12.53
C LEU A 207 12.39 5.97 13.58
N ALA A 208 11.59 5.45 14.51
CA ALA A 208 10.99 6.26 15.56
C ALA A 208 12.07 6.92 16.45
N ALA A 209 13.18 6.22 16.73
CA ALA A 209 14.33 6.80 17.42
C ALA A 209 14.99 7.94 16.62
N ARG A 210 15.19 7.78 15.30
CA ARG A 210 15.70 8.85 14.43
C ARG A 210 14.76 10.05 14.37
N MET A 211 13.44 9.82 14.37
CA MET A 211 12.44 10.88 14.43
C MET A 211 12.45 11.60 15.78
N ALA A 212 12.64 10.87 16.89
CA ALA A 212 12.80 11.46 18.21
C ALA A 212 13.98 12.44 18.27
N VAL A 213 15.13 12.07 17.72
CA VAL A 213 16.32 12.94 17.67
C VAL A 213 16.01 14.22 16.90
N ARG A 214 15.42 14.12 15.72
CA ARG A 214 15.08 15.29 14.89
C ARG A 214 14.01 16.16 15.55
N ALA A 215 12.94 15.57 16.07
CA ALA A 215 11.85 16.31 16.71
C ALA A 215 12.30 17.03 18.00
N THR A 216 13.13 16.39 18.81
CA THR A 216 13.64 17.01 20.05
C THR A 216 14.68 18.09 19.80
N ALA A 217 15.39 18.06 18.67
CA ALA A 217 16.21 19.19 18.24
C ALA A 217 15.37 20.43 17.94
N CYS A 218 14.16 20.25 17.40
CA CYS A 218 13.25 21.34 17.05
C CYS A 218 12.43 21.88 18.22
N VAL A 219 12.11 21.05 19.21
CA VAL A 219 11.18 21.41 20.30
C VAL A 219 11.92 21.36 21.63
N ALA A 220 11.97 22.49 22.32
CA ALA A 220 12.68 22.65 23.59
C ALA A 220 11.78 23.29 24.64
N LEU A 221 12.14 23.08 25.90
CA LEU A 221 11.54 23.77 27.04
C LEU A 221 12.45 24.91 27.46
N ASP A 222 11.99 26.15 27.28
CA ASP A 222 12.64 27.32 27.86
C ASP A 222 12.14 27.55 29.29
N ARG A 223 13.06 27.89 30.18
CA ARG A 223 12.83 28.18 31.61
C ARG A 223 13.46 29.49 32.05
N SER A 224 13.96 30.30 31.12
CA SER A 224 14.66 31.55 31.42
C SER A 224 13.72 32.69 31.81
N GLY A 225 12.44 32.59 31.42
CA GLY A 225 11.41 33.60 31.71
C GLY A 225 10.50 33.27 32.90
N ASP A 226 9.35 33.95 32.94
CA ASP A 226 8.34 33.87 34.02
C ASP A 226 7.45 32.60 33.89
N GLY A 227 8.12 31.46 33.79
CA GLY A 227 7.50 30.14 33.66
C GLY A 227 8.03 29.30 32.51
N PRO A 228 7.71 27.99 32.51
CA PRO A 228 8.09 27.07 31.45
C PRO A 228 7.28 27.34 30.17
N VAL A 229 7.96 27.51 29.04
CA VAL A 229 7.33 27.69 27.72
C VAL A 229 8.00 26.76 26.70
N ILE A 230 7.22 26.23 25.76
CA ILE A 230 7.76 25.46 24.64
C ILE A 230 8.22 26.44 23.56
N VAL A 231 9.50 26.35 23.20
CA VAL A 231 10.09 27.08 22.08
C VAL A 231 10.35 26.10 20.95
N VAL A 232 10.09 26.55 19.72
CA VAL A 232 10.20 25.74 18.51
C VAL A 232 11.16 26.39 17.51
N GLU A 233 12.23 25.68 17.17
CA GLU A 233 13.05 25.96 16.00
C GLU A 233 12.74 24.91 14.93
N ALA A 234 11.80 25.22 14.03
CA ALA A 234 11.39 24.31 12.98
C ALA A 234 12.57 24.00 12.03
N PRO A 235 12.60 22.85 11.33
CA PRO A 235 13.66 22.56 10.38
C PRO A 235 13.79 23.65 9.30
N HIS A 236 15.02 23.95 8.88
CA HIS A 236 15.30 24.90 7.79
C HIS A 236 15.27 24.24 6.41
N GLU A 237 15.47 22.93 6.36
CA GLU A 237 15.44 22.12 5.14
C GLU A 237 14.90 20.71 5.44
N CYS A 238 14.51 20.00 4.38
CA CYS A 238 14.25 18.56 4.42
C CYS A 238 15.42 17.86 3.73
N ASP A 239 16.30 17.24 4.52
CA ASP A 239 17.47 16.52 3.98
C ASP A 239 17.09 15.15 3.39
N SER A 240 18.04 14.54 2.67
CA SER A 240 17.85 13.23 2.04
C SER A 240 17.61 12.08 3.04
N GLY A 241 18.11 12.23 4.27
CA GLY A 241 17.85 11.29 5.36
C GLY A 241 16.41 11.40 5.89
N MET A 242 15.86 12.60 5.95
CA MET A 242 14.45 12.85 6.27
C MET A 242 13.55 12.24 5.19
N GLU A 243 13.86 12.47 3.91
CA GLU A 243 13.11 11.86 2.80
C GLU A 243 13.16 10.33 2.80
N ARG A 244 14.34 9.75 3.10
CA ARG A 244 14.50 8.29 3.26
C ARG A 244 13.64 7.75 4.39
N ASP A 245 13.52 8.50 5.48
CA ASP A 245 12.68 8.14 6.64
C ASP A 245 11.20 8.52 6.45
N GLY A 246 10.78 8.88 5.24
CA GLY A 246 9.37 9.08 4.87
C GLY A 246 8.84 10.49 5.08
N VAL A 247 9.70 11.46 5.41
CA VAL A 247 9.30 12.88 5.44
C VAL A 247 9.10 13.37 4.01
N VAL A 248 7.91 13.87 3.71
CA VAL A 248 7.60 14.44 2.40
C VAL A 248 8.17 15.85 2.34
N ALA A 249 9.06 16.11 1.38
CA ALA A 249 9.69 17.42 1.22
C ALA A 249 8.69 18.51 0.80
N THR A 250 7.85 18.25 -0.21
CA THR A 250 6.92 19.26 -0.74
C THR A 250 5.61 19.30 0.07
N PRO A 251 5.25 20.45 0.66
CA PRO A 251 3.98 20.59 1.38
C PRO A 251 2.77 20.61 0.43
N PRO A 252 1.58 20.27 0.94
CA PRO A 252 0.33 20.58 0.22
C PRO A 252 0.13 22.10 0.08
N ALA A 253 -0.65 22.50 -0.93
CA ALA A 253 -0.91 23.92 -1.21
C ALA A 253 -1.48 24.65 0.03
N GLY A 254 -0.96 25.85 0.29
CA GLY A 254 -1.37 26.67 1.43
C GLY A 254 -0.71 26.33 2.77
N ARG A 255 0.21 25.36 2.83
CA ARG A 255 0.98 25.04 4.04
C ARG A 255 2.44 25.48 3.90
N GLY A 256 2.96 26.15 4.93
CA GLY A 256 4.38 26.53 4.98
C GLY A 256 5.29 25.31 5.15
N GLU A 257 6.43 25.30 4.44
CA GLU A 257 7.39 24.18 4.41
C GLU A 257 7.90 23.80 5.80
N ARG A 258 8.35 24.78 6.59
CA ARG A 258 8.91 24.54 7.93
C ARG A 258 7.90 23.90 8.89
N SER A 259 6.65 24.38 8.84
CA SER A 259 5.54 23.81 9.62
C SER A 259 5.19 22.40 9.14
N TRP A 260 5.23 22.16 7.83
CA TRP A 260 5.01 20.84 7.25
C TRP A 260 6.06 19.81 7.69
N TRP A 261 7.34 20.17 7.68
CA TRP A 261 8.40 19.25 8.13
C TRP A 261 8.36 19.03 9.64
N LEU A 262 8.20 20.10 10.44
CA LEU A 262 8.07 19.98 11.90
C LEU A 262 6.92 19.03 12.28
N GLY A 263 5.74 19.22 11.68
CA GLY A 263 4.58 18.40 11.96
C GLY A 263 4.84 16.91 11.72
N GLN A 264 5.48 16.57 10.60
CA GLN A 264 5.83 15.18 10.27
C GLN A 264 6.85 14.58 11.27
N LEU A 265 7.88 15.34 11.66
CA LEU A 265 8.88 14.89 12.63
C LEU A 265 8.26 14.62 14.01
N VAL A 266 7.44 15.55 14.51
CA VAL A 266 6.77 15.44 15.81
C VAL A 266 5.77 14.29 15.80
N GLU A 267 5.03 14.13 14.71
CA GLU A 267 4.04 13.07 14.52
C GLU A 267 4.67 11.66 14.44
N ALA A 268 5.88 11.56 13.89
CA ALA A 268 6.60 10.30 13.76
C ALA A 268 7.45 9.95 14.99
N ALA A 269 7.65 10.90 15.91
CA ALA A 269 8.39 10.67 17.14
C ALA A 269 7.56 9.88 18.18
N PRO A 270 8.19 8.96 18.95
CA PRO A 270 7.60 8.31 20.10
C PRO A 270 7.05 9.33 21.10
N LEU A 271 5.79 9.16 21.52
CA LEU A 271 5.18 10.04 22.51
C LEU A 271 5.89 9.98 23.88
N GLY A 272 6.52 8.83 24.18
CA GLY A 272 7.35 8.64 25.37
C GLY A 272 8.61 9.52 25.43
N THR A 273 9.00 10.17 24.32
CA THR A 273 10.15 11.09 24.29
C THR A 273 9.85 12.41 25.00
N TRP A 274 8.61 12.89 24.94
CA TRP A 274 8.25 14.24 25.37
C TRP A 274 8.32 14.49 26.88
N PRO A 275 7.89 13.56 27.77
CA PRO A 275 8.06 13.74 29.22
C PRO A 275 9.49 14.06 29.62
N GLY A 276 10.47 13.30 29.11
CA GLY A 276 11.88 13.57 29.37
C GLY A 276 12.34 14.91 28.79
N ARG A 277 11.99 15.18 27.52
CA ARG A 277 12.40 16.42 26.83
C ARG A 277 11.81 17.68 27.47
N LEU A 278 10.58 17.59 27.99
CA LEU A 278 9.81 18.71 28.52
C LEU A 278 9.75 18.69 30.04
N GLY A 279 10.82 18.19 30.69
CA GLY A 279 11.09 18.43 32.10
C GLY A 279 10.38 17.49 33.08
N GLY A 280 10.13 16.24 32.70
CA GLY A 280 9.50 15.21 33.53
C GLY A 280 7.99 15.31 33.63
N ARG A 281 7.35 16.14 32.78
CA ARG A 281 5.92 16.41 32.80
C ARG A 281 5.09 15.26 32.26
N ASP A 282 3.89 15.10 32.78
CA ASP A 282 2.90 14.21 32.19
C ASP A 282 2.29 14.81 30.90
N PRO A 283 1.59 14.00 30.08
CA PRO A 283 1.02 14.48 28.82
C PRO A 283 0.07 15.69 28.96
N ARG A 284 -0.74 15.77 30.03
CA ARG A 284 -1.66 16.89 30.24
C ARG A 284 -0.91 18.15 30.58
N GLU A 285 0.09 18.04 31.44
CA GLU A 285 0.98 19.16 31.78
C GLU A 285 1.74 19.67 30.55
N ILE A 286 2.18 18.76 29.66
CA ILE A 286 2.86 19.13 28.40
C ILE A 286 1.92 19.91 27.49
N VAL A 287 0.71 19.40 27.25
CA VAL A 287 -0.28 20.03 26.35
C VAL A 287 -0.80 21.37 26.90
N ALA A 288 -0.71 21.57 28.22
CA ALA A 288 -1.05 22.83 28.87
C ALA A 288 0.07 23.88 28.83
N LEU A 289 1.29 23.53 28.42
CA LEU A 289 2.37 24.50 28.31
C LEU A 289 2.08 25.53 27.23
N PRO A 290 2.35 26.82 27.49
CA PRO A 290 2.34 27.82 26.43
C PRO A 290 3.39 27.47 25.37
N VAL A 291 3.08 27.77 24.11
CA VAL A 291 3.99 27.55 22.98
C VAL A 291 4.21 28.88 22.27
N THR A 292 5.47 29.24 22.01
CA THR A 292 5.80 30.50 21.34
C THR A 292 5.43 30.50 19.86
N ASP A 293 5.40 31.70 19.27
CA ASP A 293 5.41 31.93 17.81
C ASP A 293 4.28 31.24 17.02
N GLY A 294 3.15 30.95 17.68
CA GLY A 294 1.98 30.34 17.06
C GLY A 294 2.09 28.85 16.76
N TRP A 295 3.11 28.15 17.27
CA TRP A 295 3.35 26.73 16.98
C TRP A 295 2.41 25.75 17.69
N GLN A 296 1.63 26.23 18.67
CA GLN A 296 0.75 25.40 19.50
C GLN A 296 -0.16 24.48 18.67
N GLY A 297 -0.81 25.03 17.64
CA GLY A 297 -1.71 24.28 16.78
C GLY A 297 -1.01 23.14 16.04
N GLU A 298 0.21 23.37 15.54
CA GLU A 298 0.96 22.35 14.80
C GLU A 298 1.43 21.22 15.73
N LEU A 299 1.97 21.56 16.91
CA LEU A 299 2.43 20.57 17.89
C LEU A 299 1.27 19.71 18.40
N HIS A 300 0.15 20.33 18.78
CA HIS A 300 -1.02 19.60 19.28
C HIS A 300 -1.59 18.69 18.20
N ALA A 301 -1.70 19.18 16.96
CA ALA A 301 -2.18 18.36 15.85
C ALA A 301 -1.25 17.16 15.58
N ALA A 302 0.07 17.35 15.63
CA ALA A 302 1.05 16.29 15.45
C ALA A 302 1.02 15.26 16.59
N TRP A 303 0.95 15.70 17.85
CA TRP A 303 0.79 14.81 19.01
C TRP A 303 -0.51 14.04 18.99
N CYS A 304 -1.62 14.65 18.57
CA CYS A 304 -2.90 13.95 18.39
C CYS A 304 -2.78 12.81 17.37
N ARG A 305 -2.15 13.06 16.21
CA ARG A 305 -1.93 12.02 15.19
C ARG A 305 -0.99 10.92 15.69
N ALA A 306 0.07 11.28 16.41
CA ALA A 306 0.96 10.33 17.06
C ALA A 306 0.23 9.47 18.10
N ALA A 307 -0.69 10.06 18.88
CA ALA A 307 -1.48 9.36 19.90
C ALA A 307 -2.40 8.30 19.30
N VAL A 308 -3.07 8.62 18.18
CA VAL A 308 -3.88 7.66 17.42
C VAL A 308 -2.99 6.54 16.87
N ARG A 309 -1.86 6.90 16.25
CA ARG A 309 -0.95 5.92 15.62
C ARG A 309 -0.34 4.95 16.63
N GLN A 310 0.14 5.47 17.76
CA GLN A 310 0.81 4.69 18.81
C GLN A 310 -0.18 4.09 19.83
N ARG A 311 -1.49 4.39 19.70
CA ARG A 311 -2.57 3.97 20.61
C ARG A 311 -2.32 4.38 22.06
N ASP A 312 -1.75 5.57 22.29
CA ASP A 312 -1.48 6.09 23.64
C ASP A 312 -2.61 7.01 24.12
N ALA A 313 -3.57 6.44 24.86
CA ALA A 313 -4.74 7.16 25.38
C ALA A 313 -4.40 8.25 26.43
N ARG A 314 -3.17 8.32 26.93
CA ARG A 314 -2.77 9.38 27.88
C ARG A 314 -2.59 10.72 27.17
N TRP A 315 -2.29 10.68 25.87
CA TRP A 315 -2.12 11.84 25.00
C TRP A 315 -3.39 12.28 24.28
N SER A 316 -4.50 11.54 24.46
CA SER A 316 -5.78 11.81 23.80
C SER A 316 -6.76 12.61 24.67
N ARG A 317 -6.29 13.33 25.70
CA ARG A 317 -7.11 13.99 26.71
C ARG A 317 -6.80 15.47 26.83
#